data_AF-A0A2Z6RSP8-F1
#
_entry.id   AF-A0A2Z6RSP8-F1
#
_cell.length_a   1.000
_cell.length_b   1.000
_cell.length_c   1.000
_cell.angle_alpha   90.00
_cell.angle_beta   90.00
_cell.angle_gamma   90.00
#
_symmetry.space_group_name_H-M   'P 1'
#
loop_
_entity.id
_entity.type
_entity.pdbx_description
1 polymer ?
#
loop_
_entity_poly.entity_id
_entity_poly.type
_entity_poly.pdbx_seq_one_letter_code
_entity_poly.pdbx_strand_id
1 'polypeptide(L)'
;MTHQQALDNLLNTDFEINSKKVTFTKVISTYEQHHSDNTLLRDHTIQVHSAPLSFRANFIKKFFECYGNIEYCYAHQPNRNSPNRQIIYIIFSSVDAMENFTTIRQIWAYNKFLYVTPLTLDNAQQKEIFQFYKKLNDLSGNVNARDFQNFIEENNVINFCIS
;
A
#
# COMPACT_ATOMS: atom_id res chain seq x y z
N MET A 1 15.52 4.72 -33.47
CA MET A 1 14.39 3.84 -33.13
C MET A 1 14.15 3.98 -31.64
N THR A 2 12.94 4.35 -31.21
CA THR A 2 12.63 4.50 -29.77
C THR A 2 12.34 3.13 -29.13
N HIS A 3 12.43 3.04 -27.80
CA HIS A 3 12.10 1.79 -27.09
C HIS A 3 10.66 1.34 -27.31
N GLN A 4 9.72 2.29 -27.48
CA GLN A 4 8.33 1.99 -27.80
C GLN A 4 8.19 1.35 -29.19
N GLN A 5 8.85 1.92 -30.19
CA GLN A 5 8.87 1.35 -31.55
C GLN A 5 9.50 -0.04 -31.59
N ALA A 6 10.54 -0.28 -30.79
CA ALA A 6 11.17 -1.59 -30.69
C ALA A 6 10.23 -2.65 -30.06
N LEU A 7 9.48 -2.28 -29.03
CA LEU A 7 8.48 -3.15 -28.40
C LEU A 7 7.33 -3.48 -29.36
N ASP A 8 6.78 -2.48 -30.04
CA ASP A 8 5.67 -2.66 -30.98
C ASP A 8 6.09 -3.55 -32.15
N ASN A 9 7.33 -3.40 -32.64
CA ASN A 9 7.88 -4.28 -33.67
C ASN A 9 8.02 -5.72 -33.17
N LEU A 10 8.47 -5.93 -31.93
CA LEU A 10 8.64 -7.26 -31.36
C LEU A 10 7.31 -8.00 -31.17
N LEU A 11 6.28 -7.28 -30.68
CA LEU A 11 4.94 -7.85 -30.47
C LEU A 11 4.24 -8.22 -31.79
N ASN A 12 4.57 -7.53 -32.88
CA ASN A 12 4.03 -7.79 -34.22
C ASN A 12 4.92 -8.72 -35.08
N THR A 13 6.04 -9.21 -34.54
CA THR A 13 6.94 -10.11 -35.28
C THR A 13 6.41 -11.54 -35.22
N ASP A 14 6.11 -12.11 -36.39
CA ASP A 14 5.85 -13.54 -36.54
C ASP A 14 7.14 -14.32 -36.28
N PHE A 15 7.20 -15.05 -35.16
CA PHE A 15 8.32 -15.91 -34.82
C PHE A 15 7.92 -17.38 -34.98
N GLU A 16 8.66 -18.12 -35.80
CA GLU A 16 8.40 -19.54 -36.03
C GLU A 16 9.51 -20.42 -35.46
N ILE A 17 9.12 -21.42 -34.67
CA ILE A 17 10.03 -22.47 -34.21
C ILE A 17 9.38 -23.83 -34.49
N ASN A 18 10.10 -24.73 -35.16
CA ASN A 18 9.60 -26.05 -35.58
C ASN A 18 8.25 -25.99 -36.34
N SER A 19 8.11 -25.03 -37.26
CA SER A 19 6.89 -24.80 -38.05
C SER A 19 5.64 -24.44 -37.23
N LYS A 20 5.82 -23.99 -35.98
CA LYS A 20 4.77 -23.38 -35.17
C LYS A 20 5.02 -21.89 -35.04
N LYS A 21 3.98 -21.09 -35.34
CA LYS A 21 3.96 -19.67 -35.01
C LYS A 21 3.86 -19.49 -33.50
N VAL A 22 4.73 -18.64 -32.95
CA VAL A 22 4.79 -18.25 -31.55
C VAL A 22 4.69 -16.74 -31.51
N THR A 23 3.79 -16.22 -30.67
CA THR A 23 3.60 -14.78 -30.48
C THR A 23 4.32 -14.32 -29.23
N PHE A 24 4.96 -13.16 -29.29
CA PHE A 24 5.46 -12.50 -28.09
C PHE A 24 4.29 -11.84 -27.35
N THR A 25 4.18 -12.13 -26.06
CA THR A 25 3.24 -11.44 -25.16
C THR A 25 4.03 -10.49 -24.28
N LYS A 26 3.52 -9.27 -24.08
CA LYS A 26 4.10 -8.35 -23.10
C LYS A 26 4.02 -9.00 -21.72
N VAL A 27 5.16 -9.16 -21.07
CA VAL A 27 5.19 -9.48 -19.64
C VAL A 27 4.85 -8.20 -18.90
N ILE A 28 3.68 -8.17 -18.27
CA ILE A 28 3.29 -7.09 -17.37
C ILE A 28 3.96 -7.38 -16.04
N SER A 29 4.80 -6.46 -15.58
CA SER A 29 5.40 -6.60 -14.24
C SER A 29 4.31 -6.51 -13.17
N THR A 30 4.53 -7.13 -12.01
CA THR A 30 3.63 -6.98 -10.86
C THR A 30 3.41 -5.52 -10.49
N TYR A 31 4.45 -4.68 -10.65
CA TYR A 31 4.34 -3.24 -10.47
C TYR A 31 3.37 -2.58 -11.46
N GLU A 32 3.49 -2.86 -12.76
CA GLU A 32 2.59 -2.31 -13.78
C GLU A 32 1.15 -2.77 -13.53
N GLN A 33 0.97 -4.03 -13.15
CA GLN A 33 -0.35 -4.58 -12.84
C GLN A 33 -0.97 -3.87 -11.62
N HIS A 34 -0.22 -3.76 -10.52
CA HIS A 34 -0.65 -3.00 -9.33
C HIS A 34 -0.94 -1.53 -9.63
N HIS A 35 -0.16 -0.91 -10.52
CA HIS A 35 -0.37 0.49 -10.89
C HIS A 35 -1.64 0.69 -11.73
N SER A 36 -1.90 -0.21 -12.68
CA SER A 36 -3.14 -0.24 -13.46
C SER A 36 -4.35 -0.51 -12.58
N ASP A 37 -4.27 -1.51 -11.71
CA ASP A 37 -5.34 -1.86 -10.76
C ASP A 37 -5.63 -0.67 -9.85
N ASN A 38 -4.62 -0.07 -9.22
CA ASN A 38 -4.79 1.11 -8.36
C ASN A 38 -5.39 2.32 -9.07
N THR A 39 -5.18 2.46 -10.38
CA THR A 39 -5.73 3.58 -11.15
C THR A 39 -7.23 3.38 -11.41
N LEU A 40 -7.65 2.13 -11.66
CA LEU A 40 -9.05 1.77 -11.93
C LEU A 40 -9.86 1.56 -10.65
N LEU A 41 -9.20 1.08 -9.60
CA LEU A 41 -9.80 0.60 -8.35
C LEU A 41 -9.56 1.58 -7.19
N ARG A 42 -9.15 2.80 -7.52
CA ARG A 42 -8.71 3.82 -6.57
C ARG A 42 -9.76 4.10 -5.49
N ASP A 43 -11.02 4.08 -5.89
CA ASP A 43 -12.18 4.48 -5.09
C ASP A 43 -12.58 3.47 -4.02
N HIS A 44 -12.03 2.26 -4.05
CA HIS A 44 -12.22 1.21 -3.04
C HIS A 44 -10.88 0.66 -2.52
N THR A 45 -9.81 1.47 -2.67
CA THR A 45 -8.46 1.11 -2.22
C THR A 45 -8.01 1.96 -1.05
N ILE A 46 -7.46 1.33 -0.02
CA ILE A 46 -6.72 1.99 1.05
C ILE A 46 -5.22 1.68 0.98
N GLN A 47 -4.43 2.58 1.53
CA GLN A 47 -3.02 2.41 1.81
C GLN A 47 -2.82 2.26 3.31
N VAL A 48 -2.21 1.16 3.73
CA VAL A 48 -1.76 0.91 5.09
C VAL A 48 -0.27 1.17 5.13
N HIS A 49 0.12 2.20 5.86
CA HIS A 49 1.48 2.74 5.82
C HIS A 49 2.27 2.37 7.07
N SER A 50 3.59 2.62 6.99
CA SER A 50 4.56 2.30 8.05
C SER A 50 4.54 0.83 8.49
N ALA A 51 3.98 -0.06 7.68
CA ALA A 51 3.91 -1.48 8.00
C ALA A 51 5.34 -2.06 8.05
N PRO A 52 5.71 -2.82 9.10
CA PRO A 52 6.98 -3.54 9.11
C PRO A 52 7.05 -4.55 7.97
N LEU A 53 8.25 -4.85 7.45
CA LEU A 53 8.42 -5.90 6.44
C LEU A 53 7.92 -7.29 6.89
N SER A 54 7.90 -7.54 8.21
CA SER A 54 7.36 -8.79 8.76
C SER A 54 5.84 -8.92 8.58
N PHE A 55 5.12 -7.83 8.34
CA PHE A 55 3.68 -7.84 8.09
C PHE A 55 3.41 -8.29 6.65
N ARG A 56 3.17 -9.58 6.46
CA ARG A 56 2.77 -10.12 5.15
C ARG A 56 1.36 -9.66 4.78
N ALA A 57 1.12 -9.42 3.50
CA ALA A 57 -0.17 -9.00 2.96
C ALA A 57 -1.33 -9.89 3.44
N ASN A 58 -1.18 -11.23 3.40
CA ASN A 58 -2.21 -12.18 3.85
C ASN A 58 -2.58 -12.03 5.34
N PHE A 59 -1.62 -11.65 6.17
CA PHE A 59 -1.85 -11.46 7.60
C PHE A 59 -2.65 -10.18 7.87
N ILE A 60 -2.26 -9.11 7.18
CA ILE A 60 -2.96 -7.83 7.26
C ILE A 60 -4.35 -7.93 6.62
N LYS A 61 -4.49 -8.65 5.51
CA LYS A 61 -5.79 -8.90 4.87
C LYS A 61 -6.84 -9.35 5.89
N LYS A 62 -6.55 -10.40 6.66
CA LYS A 62 -7.48 -10.92 7.68
C LYS A 62 -7.92 -9.90 8.71
N PHE A 63 -7.03 -8.97 9.08
CA PHE A 63 -7.37 -7.91 10.02
C PHE A 63 -8.40 -6.93 9.44
N PHE A 64 -8.33 -6.67 8.13
CA PHE A 64 -9.19 -5.70 7.46
C PHE A 64 -10.48 -6.31 6.89
N GLU A 65 -10.64 -7.64 6.90
CA GLU A 65 -11.87 -8.31 6.46
C GLU A 65 -13.11 -7.92 7.29
N CYS A 66 -12.92 -7.38 8.50
CA CYS A 66 -14.03 -6.86 9.30
C CYS A 66 -14.63 -5.55 8.76
N TYR A 67 -13.93 -4.84 7.87
CA TYR A 67 -14.42 -3.61 7.23
C TYR A 67 -15.10 -3.86 5.88
N GLY A 68 -14.98 -5.07 5.33
CA GLY A 68 -15.57 -5.44 4.05
C GLY A 68 -14.82 -6.57 3.35
N ASN A 69 -15.41 -7.08 2.28
CA ASN A 69 -14.77 -8.11 1.45
C ASN A 69 -13.57 -7.53 0.71
N ILE A 70 -12.45 -8.26 0.71
CA ILE A 70 -11.19 -7.83 0.09
C ILE A 70 -10.90 -8.69 -1.15
N GLU A 71 -10.85 -8.05 -2.32
CA GLU A 71 -10.48 -8.69 -3.58
C GLU A 71 -8.98 -8.93 -3.63
N TYR A 72 -8.21 -7.89 -3.33
CA TYR A 72 -6.77 -7.91 -3.51
C TYR A 72 -6.04 -7.22 -2.37
N CYS A 73 -4.88 -7.76 -2.00
CA CYS A 73 -4.02 -7.21 -0.95
C CYS A 73 -2.57 -7.50 -1.30
N TYR A 74 -1.75 -6.46 -1.35
CA TYR A 74 -0.34 -6.60 -1.70
C TYR A 74 0.52 -5.55 -1.00
N ALA A 75 1.80 -5.87 -0.87
CA ALA A 75 2.78 -4.98 -0.26
C ALA A 75 3.68 -4.36 -1.32
N HIS A 76 4.02 -3.10 -1.12
CA HIS A 76 4.92 -2.33 -1.94
C HIS A 76 5.92 -1.61 -1.04
N GLN A 77 7.20 -1.66 -1.37
CA GLN A 77 8.24 -0.90 -0.66
C GLN A 77 8.39 0.46 -1.34
N PRO A 78 7.84 1.55 -0.77
CA PRO A 78 7.78 2.83 -1.47
C PRO A 78 9.12 3.58 -1.48
N ASN A 79 10.06 3.28 -0.56
CA ASN A 79 11.24 4.12 -0.34
C ASN A 79 12.47 3.32 0.10
N ARG A 80 13.61 3.55 -0.57
CA ARG A 80 14.93 3.01 -0.18
C ARG A 80 15.42 3.53 1.17
N ASN A 81 14.99 4.73 1.58
CA ASN A 81 15.40 5.38 2.82
C ASN A 81 14.67 4.86 4.06
N SER A 82 13.69 3.96 3.90
CA SER A 82 13.02 3.27 5.00
C SER A 82 12.97 1.77 4.71
N PRO A 83 14.14 1.11 4.63
CA PRO A 83 14.26 -0.25 4.09
C PRO A 83 13.48 -1.28 4.89
N ASN A 84 13.16 -0.99 6.16
CA ASN A 84 12.42 -1.88 7.05
C ASN A 84 10.91 -1.62 7.07
N ARG A 85 10.40 -0.77 6.18
CA ARG A 85 8.99 -0.38 6.10
C ARG A 85 8.43 -0.59 4.69
N GLN A 86 7.13 -0.84 4.63
CA GLN A 86 6.37 -0.99 3.39
C GLN A 86 5.00 -0.33 3.52
N ILE A 87 4.37 -0.09 2.36
CA ILE A 87 2.95 0.25 2.26
C ILE A 87 2.23 -1.01 1.79
N ILE A 88 1.13 -1.34 2.45
CA ILE A 88 0.24 -2.44 2.04
C ILE A 88 -1.00 -1.80 1.44
N TYR A 89 -1.34 -2.18 0.22
CA TYR A 89 -2.55 -1.77 -0.46
C TYR A 89 -3.62 -2.83 -0.23
N ILE A 90 -4.82 -2.39 0.12
CA ILE A 90 -5.98 -3.25 0.32
C ILE A 90 -7.10 -2.72 -0.57
N ILE A 91 -7.58 -3.60 -1.45
CA ILE A 91 -8.61 -3.32 -2.45
C ILE A 91 -9.87 -4.08 -2.03
N PHE A 92 -10.90 -3.34 -1.64
CA PHE A 92 -12.19 -3.89 -1.24
C PHE A 92 -13.08 -4.16 -2.46
N SER A 93 -13.97 -5.15 -2.37
CA SER A 93 -14.95 -5.44 -3.43
C SER A 93 -16.02 -4.36 -3.57
N SER A 94 -16.20 -3.51 -2.56
CA SER A 94 -17.18 -2.42 -2.56
C SER A 94 -16.57 -1.15 -2.00
N VAL A 95 -17.04 -0.01 -2.52
CA VAL A 95 -16.72 1.33 -2.01
C VAL A 95 -17.29 1.58 -0.62
N ASP A 96 -18.30 0.83 -0.18
CA ASP A 96 -18.95 1.03 1.14
C ASP A 96 -17.94 0.90 2.29
N ALA A 97 -16.95 0.02 2.14
CA ALA A 97 -15.88 -0.16 3.12
C ALA A 97 -15.09 1.14 3.36
N MET A 98 -15.04 2.04 2.37
CA MET A 98 -14.27 3.28 2.39
C MET A 98 -14.84 4.33 3.33
N GLU A 99 -16.14 4.28 3.64
CA GLU A 99 -16.76 5.20 4.60
C GLU A 99 -16.06 5.12 5.96
N ASN A 100 -15.71 3.91 6.41
CA ASN A 100 -14.94 3.69 7.64
C ASN A 100 -13.61 4.46 7.61
N PHE A 101 -12.94 4.46 6.46
CA PHE A 101 -11.65 5.09 6.26
C PHE A 101 -11.75 6.55 5.84
N THR A 102 -12.90 7.21 6.03
CA THR A 102 -13.01 8.67 6.02
C THR A 102 -12.69 9.28 7.38
N THR A 103 -12.91 8.53 8.46
CA THR A 103 -12.67 8.96 9.85
C THR A 103 -11.61 8.13 10.55
N ILE A 104 -11.57 6.82 10.31
CA ILE A 104 -10.57 5.92 10.90
C ILE A 104 -9.27 6.10 10.12
N ARG A 105 -8.24 6.59 10.82
CA ARG A 105 -6.87 6.70 10.29
C ARG A 105 -5.87 5.89 11.10
N GLN A 106 -6.23 5.53 12.31
CA GLN A 106 -5.37 4.90 13.30
C GLN A 106 -5.80 3.46 13.48
N ILE A 107 -4.91 2.51 13.20
CA ILE A 107 -5.18 1.09 13.35
C ILE A 107 -4.12 0.44 14.22
N TRP A 108 -4.57 -0.16 15.31
CA TRP A 108 -3.75 -0.99 16.18
C TRP A 108 -3.79 -2.44 15.71
N ALA A 109 -2.74 -2.85 15.02
CA ALA A 109 -2.54 -4.25 14.64
C ALA A 109 -1.51 -4.88 15.60
N TYR A 110 -2.00 -5.64 16.57
CA TYR A 110 -1.22 -6.19 17.67
C TYR A 110 -0.53 -5.09 18.48
N ASN A 111 0.81 -5.10 18.47
CA ASN A 111 1.63 -4.12 19.16
C ASN A 111 2.16 -3.04 18.20
N LYS A 112 1.68 -3.00 16.96
CA LYS A 112 2.09 -2.03 15.95
C LYS A 112 0.97 -1.04 15.70
N PHE A 113 1.35 0.22 15.70
CA PHE A 113 0.53 1.31 15.24
C PHE A 113 0.69 1.42 13.73
N LEU A 114 -0.40 1.22 12.99
CA LEU A 114 -0.49 1.41 11.55
C LEU A 114 -1.37 2.61 11.28
N TYR A 115 -1.10 3.29 10.18
CA TYR A 115 -1.97 4.34 9.71
C TYR A 115 -2.49 4.05 8.32
N VAL A 116 -3.73 4.45 8.10
CA VAL A 116 -4.48 4.10 6.90
C VAL A 116 -5.01 5.33 6.24
N THR A 117 -4.92 5.40 4.91
CA THR A 117 -5.53 6.45 4.12
C THR A 117 -6.23 5.87 2.89
N PRO A 118 -7.37 6.42 2.47
CA PRO A 118 -7.90 6.16 1.15
C PRO A 118 -6.87 6.53 0.06
N LEU A 119 -6.80 5.73 -1.00
CA LEU A 119 -5.93 6.05 -2.14
C LEU A 119 -6.46 7.25 -2.96
N THR A 120 -7.74 7.57 -2.81
CA THR A 120 -8.41 8.71 -3.43
C THR A 120 -7.99 10.07 -2.90
N LEU A 121 -7.28 10.13 -1.75
CA LEU A 121 -6.87 11.40 -1.18
C LEU A 121 -6.00 12.20 -2.15
N ASP A 122 -6.34 13.46 -2.33
CA ASP A 122 -5.56 14.39 -3.13
C ASP A 122 -4.32 14.89 -2.38
N ASN A 123 -3.46 15.63 -3.08
CA ASN A 123 -2.21 16.14 -2.51
C ASN A 123 -2.43 17.11 -1.35
N ALA A 124 -3.53 17.85 -1.31
CA ALA A 124 -3.82 18.80 -0.24
C ALA A 124 -4.26 18.06 1.02
N GLN A 125 -5.18 17.10 0.88
CA GLN A 125 -5.64 16.22 1.95
C GLN A 125 -4.48 15.39 2.51
N GLN A 126 -3.62 14.84 1.65
CA GLN A 126 -2.42 14.14 2.10
C GLN A 126 -1.50 15.05 2.92
N LYS A 127 -1.26 16.30 2.47
CA LYS A 127 -0.46 17.29 3.20
C LYS A 127 -1.04 17.64 4.55
N GLU A 128 -2.35 17.79 4.66
CA GLU A 128 -3.04 18.03 5.93
C GLU A 128 -2.80 16.87 6.90
N ILE A 129 -2.96 15.63 6.45
CA ILE A 129 -2.70 14.43 7.24
C ILE A 129 -1.22 14.37 7.68
N PHE A 130 -0.27 14.78 6.82
CA PHE A 130 1.14 14.83 7.17
C PHE A 130 1.47 15.77 8.34
N GLN A 131 0.64 16.80 8.62
CA GLN A 131 0.86 17.70 9.76
C GLN A 131 0.71 16.99 11.11
N PHE A 132 0.01 15.85 11.13
CA PHE A 132 -0.22 15.02 12.31
C PHE A 132 0.80 13.87 12.46
N TYR A 133 1.85 13.85 11.64
CA TYR A 133 2.94 12.88 11.79
C TYR A 133 3.82 13.32 12.96
N LYS A 134 3.97 12.45 13.96
CA LYS A 134 4.82 12.72 15.13
C LYS A 134 5.83 11.58 15.29
N LYS A 135 7.11 11.91 15.20
CA LYS A 135 8.19 10.97 15.47
C LYS A 135 8.69 11.21 16.89
N LEU A 136 8.71 10.17 17.72
CA LEU A 136 9.43 10.20 18.99
C LEU A 136 10.78 9.53 18.78
N ASN A 137 11.84 10.30 18.95
CA ASN A 137 13.21 9.81 18.91
C ASN A 137 13.69 9.51 20.34
N ASP A 138 14.83 8.82 20.44
CA ASP A 138 15.60 8.68 21.68
C ASP A 138 14.87 7.90 22.79
N LEU A 139 14.04 6.94 22.38
CA LEU A 139 13.36 6.03 23.30
C LEU A 139 14.29 4.84 23.64
N SER A 140 14.18 4.32 24.87
CA SER A 140 14.97 3.18 25.29
C SER A 140 14.63 1.93 24.46
N GLY A 141 15.58 0.99 24.33
CA GLY A 141 15.51 -0.12 23.38
C GLY A 141 14.36 -1.13 23.56
N ASN A 142 13.50 -0.96 24.57
CA ASN A 142 12.39 -1.86 24.87
C ASN A 142 11.01 -1.19 24.80
N VAL A 143 10.92 0.05 24.32
CA VAL A 143 9.63 0.77 24.26
C VAL A 143 8.87 0.43 22.98
N ASN A 144 7.57 0.24 23.11
CA ASN A 144 6.67 -0.12 22.03
C ASN A 144 5.61 0.97 21.80
N ALA A 145 5.04 1.04 20.58
CA ALA A 145 4.01 2.02 20.26
C ALA A 145 2.80 1.90 21.20
N ARG A 146 2.50 0.67 21.64
CA ARG A 146 1.42 0.39 22.59
C ARG A 146 1.60 1.08 23.94
N ASP A 147 2.83 1.33 24.38
CA ASP A 147 3.12 2.03 25.64
C ASP A 147 2.69 3.50 25.60
N PHE A 148 2.46 4.05 24.40
CA PHE A 148 2.01 5.42 24.16
C PHE A 148 0.59 5.50 23.61
N GLN A 149 -0.21 4.44 23.72
CA GLN A 149 -1.53 4.39 23.11
C GLN A 149 -2.41 5.59 23.52
N ASN A 150 -2.53 5.87 24.82
CA ASN A 150 -3.34 6.99 25.31
C ASN A 150 -2.86 8.32 24.71
N PHE A 151 -1.55 8.56 24.67
CA PHE A 151 -0.98 9.76 24.08
C PHE A 151 -1.31 9.88 22.58
N ILE A 152 -1.16 8.79 21.83
CA ILE A 152 -1.44 8.74 20.38
C ILE A 152 -2.90 9.03 20.09
N GLU A 153 -3.81 8.44 20.87
CA GLU A 153 -5.26 8.59 20.72
C GLU A 153 -5.72 9.99 21.13
N GLU A 154 -5.28 10.50 22.29
CA GLU A 154 -5.64 11.84 22.79
C GLU A 154 -5.16 12.96 21.86
N ASN A 155 -4.02 12.78 21.19
CA ASN A 155 -3.42 13.81 20.34
C ASN A 155 -3.63 13.58 18.83
N ASN A 156 -4.48 12.62 18.45
CA ASN A 156 -4.75 12.27 17.06
C ASN A 156 -3.48 12.05 16.23
N VAL A 157 -2.46 11.40 16.78
CA VAL A 157 -1.20 11.16 16.08
C VAL A 157 -1.42 10.18 14.95
N ILE A 158 -1.11 10.57 13.70
CA ILE A 158 -1.41 9.72 12.52
C ILE A 158 -0.23 8.85 12.12
N ASN A 159 1.01 9.22 12.39
CA ASN A 159 2.15 8.32 12.18
C ASN A 159 3.05 8.39 13.40
N PHE A 160 3.37 7.22 13.96
CA PHE A 160 4.14 7.08 15.18
C PHE A 160 5.29 6.10 14.95
N CYS A 161 6.50 6.65 14.91
CA CYS A 161 7.73 5.89 14.76
C CYS A 161 8.56 6.01 16.04
N ILE A 162 8.83 4.87 16.65
CA ILE A 162 9.88 4.70 17.66
C ILE A 162 11.15 4.34 16.90
N SER A 163 12.19 5.18 17.01
CA SER A 163 13.53 4.93 16.47
C SER A 163 14.57 4.89 17.57
#